data_AF-A0A838NZN1-F1
#
_entry.id   AF-A0A838NZN1-F1
#
_cell.length_a   1.000
_cell.length_b   1.000
_cell.length_c   1.000
_cell.angle_alpha   90.00
_cell.angle_beta   90.00
_cell.angle_gamma   90.00
#
_symmetry.space_group_name_H-M   'P 1'
#
loop_
_entity.id
_entity.type
_entity.pdbx_description
1 polymer ?
#
loop_
_entity_poly.entity_id
_entity_poly.type
_entity_poly.pdbx_seq_one_letter_code
_entity_poly.pdbx_strand_id
1 'polypeptide(L)'
;AILREMLAGASRFTVIRDAIPDISDRMLSERLKELEAAGIVARQVHAETPVRVEYLLTEKGRALDKVIAAIGEWADAWLEPPGTARNDPAA
;
A
#
# COMPACT_ATOMS: atom_id res chain seq x y z
N ALA A 1 3.70 -0.18 -1.41
CA ALA A 1 3.19 0.52 -0.21
C ALA A 1 1.67 0.55 -0.17
N ILE A 2 0.96 1.35 -1.00
CA ILE A 2 -0.52 1.49 -0.92
C ILE A 2 -1.28 0.16 -0.85
N LEU A 3 -1.10 -0.72 -1.84
CA LEU A 3 -1.80 -2.01 -1.85
C LEU A 3 -1.46 -2.90 -0.65
N ARG A 4 -0.22 -2.85 -0.15
CA ARG A 4 0.21 -3.58 1.04
C ARG A 4 -0.55 -3.10 2.28
N GLU A 5 -0.65 -1.79 2.47
CA GLU A 5 -1.39 -1.22 3.61
C GLU A 5 -2.89 -1.51 3.51
N MET A 6 -3.46 -1.47 2.29
CA MET A 6 -4.87 -1.85 2.08
C MET A 6 -5.12 -3.34 2.34
N LEU A 7 -4.18 -4.22 1.95
CA LEU A 7 -4.23 -5.66 2.27
C LEU A 7 -4.11 -5.91 3.78
N ALA A 8 -3.36 -5.07 4.50
CA ALA A 8 -3.30 -5.07 5.96
C ALA A 8 -4.56 -4.49 6.63
N GLY A 9 -5.53 -3.98 5.85
CA GLY A 9 -6.84 -3.52 6.32
C GLY A 9 -7.05 -2.00 6.31
N ALA A 10 -6.09 -1.21 5.82
CA ALA A 10 -6.27 0.23 5.71
C ALA A 10 -7.32 0.57 4.64
N SER A 11 -8.49 1.06 5.06
CA SER A 11 -9.60 1.40 4.15
C SER A 11 -9.85 2.91 4.00
N ARG A 12 -9.42 3.74 4.95
CA ARG A 12 -9.67 5.19 4.93
C ARG A 12 -8.47 5.96 4.40
N PHE A 13 -8.70 7.05 3.67
CA PHE A 13 -7.64 7.88 3.07
C PHE A 13 -6.54 8.24 4.07
N THR A 14 -6.92 8.77 5.24
CA THR A 14 -5.96 9.17 6.27
C THR A 14 -5.19 7.98 6.82
N VAL A 15 -5.85 6.85 7.04
CA VAL A 15 -5.18 5.62 7.53
C VAL A 15 -4.16 5.12 6.51
N ILE A 16 -4.52 5.11 5.23
CA ILE A 16 -3.60 4.71 4.15
C ILE A 16 -2.42 5.68 4.04
N ARG A 17 -2.68 6.99 4.12
CA ARG A 17 -1.65 8.02 4.08
C ARG A 17 -0.68 7.90 5.25
N ASP A 18 -1.22 7.82 6.46
CA ASP A 18 -0.43 7.84 7.70
C ASP A 18 0.43 6.56 7.83
N ALA A 19 0.05 5.47 7.16
CA ALA A 19 0.82 4.23 7.08
C ALA A 19 2.01 4.29 6.08
N ILE A 20 2.07 5.31 5.21
CA ILE A 20 3.10 5.41 4.15
C ILE A 20 3.92 6.67 4.38
N PRO A 21 5.16 6.56 4.86
CA PRO A 21 6.05 7.69 5.03
C PRO A 21 6.21 8.50 3.73
N ASP A 22 6.26 9.82 3.86
CA ASP A 22 6.55 10.79 2.79
C ASP A 22 5.57 10.82 1.60
N ILE A 23 4.44 10.09 1.64
CA ILE A 23 3.44 10.20 0.60
C ILE A 23 2.66 11.52 0.72
N SER A 24 2.59 12.28 -0.38
CA SER A 24 1.72 13.47 -0.44
C SER A 24 0.27 13.08 -0.68
N ASP A 25 -0.67 13.89 -0.17
CA ASP A 25 -2.11 13.75 -0.42
C ASP A 25 -2.44 13.71 -1.91
N ARG A 26 -1.73 14.51 -2.73
CA ARG A 26 -1.86 14.54 -4.19
C ARG A 26 -1.48 13.19 -4.80
N MET A 27 -0.31 12.66 -4.45
CA MET A 27 0.17 11.38 -4.96
C MET A 27 -0.77 10.24 -4.54
N LEU A 28 -1.19 10.19 -3.26
CA LEU A 28 -2.11 9.15 -2.81
C LEU A 28 -3.45 9.21 -3.56
N SER A 29 -4.00 10.41 -3.74
CA SER A 29 -5.25 10.61 -4.49
C SER A 29 -5.12 10.15 -5.95
N GLU A 30 -4.00 10.43 -6.61
CA GLU A 30 -3.73 9.99 -7.98
C GLU A 30 -3.64 8.47 -8.06
N ARG A 31 -2.89 7.84 -7.15
CA ARG A 31 -2.73 6.38 -7.15
C ARG A 31 -4.04 5.64 -6.84
N LEU A 32 -4.85 6.15 -5.92
CA LEU A 32 -6.17 5.55 -5.64
C LEU A 32 -7.10 5.66 -6.86
N LYS A 33 -7.07 6.76 -7.60
CA LYS A 33 -7.82 6.91 -8.87
C LYS A 33 -7.33 5.94 -9.94
N GLU A 34 -6.02 5.76 -10.08
CA GLU A 34 -5.44 4.78 -11.01
C GLU A 34 -5.88 3.35 -10.67
N LEU A 35 -5.84 2.98 -9.38
CA LEU A 35 -6.27 1.67 -8.90
C LEU A 35 -7.78 1.44 -9.05
N GLU A 36 -8.59 2.49 -8.86
CA GLU A 36 -10.03 2.47 -9.12
C GLU A 36 -10.32 2.27 -10.61
N ALA A 37 -9.66 3.03 -11.49
CA ALA A 37 -9.78 2.88 -12.94
C ALA A 37 -9.34 1.49 -13.42
N ALA A 38 -8.35 0.88 -12.75
CA ALA A 38 -7.92 -0.49 -13.03
C ALA A 38 -8.85 -1.58 -12.47
N GLY A 39 -9.90 -1.21 -11.72
CA GLY A 39 -10.83 -2.15 -11.06
C GLY A 39 -10.19 -2.94 -9.92
N ILE A 40 -9.09 -2.44 -9.35
CA ILE A 40 -8.36 -3.06 -8.23
C ILE A 40 -8.93 -2.57 -6.89
N VAL A 41 -9.36 -1.31 -6.85
CA VAL A 41 -9.97 -0.66 -5.69
C VAL A 41 -11.37 -0.18 -6.05
N ALA A 42 -12.29 -0.24 -5.10
CA ALA A 42 -13.60 0.37 -5.19
C ALA A 42 -13.71 1.46 -4.12
N ARG A 43 -14.18 2.65 -4.53
CA ARG A 43 -14.48 3.75 -3.61
C ARG A 43 -15.92 3.63 -3.13
N GLN A 44 -16.12 3.45 -1.82
CA GLN A 44 -17.43 3.35 -1.20
C GLN A 44 -17.71 4.59 -0.34
N VAL A 45 -18.89 5.19 -0.53
CA VAL A 45 -19.39 6.30 0.27
C VAL A 45 -20.53 5.79 1.14
N HIS A 46 -20.37 5.88 2.45
CA HIS A 46 -21.40 5.56 3.42
C HIS A 46 -22.13 6.83 3.81
N ALA A 47 -23.41 6.92 3.49
CA ALA A 47 -24.28 8.06 3.76
C ALA A 47 -24.78 8.10 5.21
N GLU A 48 -23.87 7.87 6.16
CA GLU A 48 -24.11 8.06 7.59
C GLU A 48 -23.65 9.46 8.02
N THR A 49 -23.92 9.84 9.28
CA THR A 49 -23.44 11.10 9.86
C THR A 49 -22.40 10.78 10.92
N PRO A 50 -21.12 11.19 10.77
CA PRO A 50 -20.55 11.92 9.61
C PRO A 50 -20.35 11.02 8.38
N VAL A 51 -20.39 11.60 7.18
CA VAL A 51 -20.17 10.85 5.92
C VAL A 51 -18.81 10.17 5.96
N ARG A 52 -18.78 8.86 5.71
CA ARG A 52 -17.55 8.06 5.69
C ARG A 52 -17.23 7.62 4.27
N VAL A 53 -15.96 7.77 3.87
CA VAL A 53 -15.44 7.30 2.59
C VAL A 53 -14.39 6.24 2.84
N GLU A 54 -14.53 5.11 2.14
CA GLU A 54 -13.60 3.98 2.20
C GLU A 54 -13.15 3.56 0.81
N TYR A 55 -11.95 3.00 0.74
CA TYR A 55 -11.32 2.39 -0.42
C TYR A 55 -11.15 0.91 -0.10
N LEU A 56 -11.88 0.07 -0.81
CA LEU A 56 -11.89 -1.37 -0.58
C LEU A 56 -11.25 -2.08 -1.75
N LEU A 57 -10.43 -3.09 -1.46
CA LEU A 57 -9.92 -3.97 -2.52
C LEU A 57 -11.09 -4.72 -3.16
N THR A 58 -11.10 -4.80 -4.48
CA THR A 58 -11.98 -5.71 -5.22
C THR A 58 -11.46 -7.14 -5.09
N GLU A 59 -12.17 -8.11 -5.67
CA GLU A 59 -11.64 -9.47 -5.80
C GLU A 59 -10.31 -9.48 -6.58
N LYS A 60 -10.23 -8.74 -7.68
CA LYS A 60 -9.00 -8.53 -8.45
C LYS A 60 -7.89 -7.94 -7.60
N GLY A 61 -8.20 -6.97 -6.74
CA GLY A 61 -7.21 -6.37 -5.84
C GLY A 61 -6.73 -7.31 -4.74
N ARG A 62 -7.64 -8.10 -4.14
CA ARG A 62 -7.27 -9.13 -3.15
C ARG A 62 -6.39 -10.23 -3.75
N ALA A 63 -6.61 -10.58 -5.01
CA ALA A 63 -5.78 -11.58 -5.69
C ALA A 63 -4.29 -11.18 -5.83
N LEU A 64 -3.96 -9.88 -5.70
CA LEU A 64 -2.58 -9.39 -5.73
C LEU A 64 -1.78 -9.70 -4.46
N ASP A 65 -2.45 -10.14 -3.38
CA ASP A 65 -1.80 -10.44 -2.09
C ASP A 65 -0.58 -11.35 -2.24
N LYS A 66 -0.74 -12.47 -2.95
CA LYS A 66 0.33 -13.44 -3.19
C LYS A 66 1.52 -12.85 -3.96
N VAL A 67 1.25 -11.95 -4.91
CA VAL A 67 2.29 -11.30 -5.72
C VAL A 67 3.07 -10.31 -4.86
N ILE A 68 2.37 -9.52 -4.05
CA ILE A 68 2.99 -8.54 -3.16
C ILE A 68 3.80 -9.24 -2.07
N ALA A 69 3.29 -10.34 -1.51
CA ALA A 69 4.01 -11.18 -0.55
C ALA A 69 5.30 -11.74 -1.15
N ALA A 70 5.25 -12.30 -2.36
CA ALA A 70 6.43 -12.83 -3.04
C ALA A 70 7.50 -11.76 -3.31
N ILE A 71 7.09 -10.52 -3.66
CA ILE A 71 8.02 -9.39 -3.79
C ILE A 71 8.64 -9.04 -2.43
N GLY A 72 7.86 -9.09 -1.35
CA GLY A 72 8.33 -8.88 0.02
C GLY A 72 9.37 -9.92 0.46
N GLU A 73 9.09 -11.20 0.24
CA GLU A 73 10.02 -12.29 0.53
C GLU A 73 11.33 -12.15 -0.25
N TRP A 74 11.25 -11.76 -1.53
CA TRP A 74 12.44 -11.45 -2.31
C TRP A 74 13.21 -10.26 -1.74
N ALA A 75 12.51 -9.18 -1.36
CA ALA A 75 13.13 -8.01 -0.77
C ALA A 75 13.86 -8.35 0.54
N ASP A 76 13.24 -9.15 1.41
CA ASP A 76 13.83 -9.57 2.68
C ASP A 76 15.08 -10.45 2.49
N ALA A 77 15.13 -11.24 1.40
CA ALA A 77 16.26 -12.11 1.10
C ALA A 77 17.47 -11.38 0.50
N TRP A 78 17.25 -10.27 -0.23
CA TRP A 78 18.28 -9.66 -1.08
C TRP A 78 18.58 -8.20 -0.76
N LEU A 79 17.67 -7.47 -0.11
CA LEU A 79 17.91 -6.10 0.33
C LEU A 79 18.43 -6.14 1.76
N GLU A 80 19.67 -5.67 1.96
CA GLU A 80 20.21 -5.48 3.29
C GLU A 80 19.37 -4.43 4.04
N PRO A 81 19.03 -4.66 5.32
CA PRO A 81 18.38 -3.63 6.11
C PRO A 81 19.31 -2.40 6.18
N PRO A 82 18.77 -1.17 6.04
CA PRO A 82 19.57 0.04 6.13
C PRO A 82 20.26 0.09 7.49
N GLY A 83 21.57 -0.21 7.52
CA GLY A 83 22.36 -0.25 8.75
C GLY A 83 23.38 -1.39 8.86
N THR A 84 23.29 -2.46 8.06
CA THR A 84 24.39 -3.42 7.92
C THR A 84 25.39 -2.90 6.90
N ALA A 85 26.11 -1.83 7.25
CA ALA A 85 27.38 -1.56 6.59
C ALA A 85 28.24 -2.81 6.78
N ARG A 86 28.40 -3.56 5.70
CA ARG A 86 29.39 -4.62 5.60
C ARG A 86 30.74 -3.96 5.88
N ASN A 87 31.26 -4.14 7.09
CA ASN A 87 32.67 -3.94 7.36
C ASN A 87 33.40 -4.90 6.43
N ASP A 88 33.93 -4.42 5.31
CA ASP A 88 34.91 -5.14 4.51
C ASP A 88 36.27 -4.97 5.19
N PRO A 89 36.85 -6.02 5.80
CA PRO A 89 38.28 -6.04 6.01
C PRO A 89 38.94 -6.50 4.71
N ALA A 90 39.75 -5.61 4.14
CA ALA A 90 40.77 -5.85 3.11
C ALA A 90 40.31 -6.01 1.65
N ALA A 91 40.61 -4.98 0.86
CA ALA A 91 41.28 -5.11 -0.44
C ALA A 91 42.31 -3.98 -0.58
#